data_AF-A0A959PS98-F1
#
_entry.id   AF-A0A959PS98-F1
#
_cell.length_a   1.000
_cell.length_b   1.000
_cell.length_c   1.000
_cell.angle_alpha   90.00
_cell.angle_beta   90.00
_cell.angle_gamma   90.00
#
_symmetry.space_group_name_H-M   'P 1'
#
loop_
_entity.id
_entity.type
_entity.pdbx_description
1 polymer ?
#
loop_
_entity_poly.entity_id
_entity_poly.type
_entity_poly.pdbx_seq_one_letter_code
_entity_poly.pdbx_strand_id
1 'polypeptide(L)'
;MAYIEDPLTSPYVYKNNSTYGKKGELNRRNIEKDKEKYIKVAEAAKEYRRYNELLHNGDRYDFNDMILFVIDAFEKNPNLLLDYQERFQYILVDEYQDTNGSQNTILFQLSSYWENPNLFIVGDDDQSIYRFQGANMDSIEDFQKKFNPTVIVLKENYRNTQVILDMSYRFIQNNTDRLEDRNPLLNKKLIEKRPDPVINPEPPKYVEFLNPIQQDIGVLNLVKTFVDQGSHYEDIAIIYRKHANAKNLIKYFLQNNIPTNVSHRANVLEETIFIKLFQILQYVSTEFRQPFSGDHVLFEIMHYEFFGISALDIARLSVYCRPKRQDDNTYSDGYKMRLVIQDKSALEAAQVKDADAFLAFSTIIEGWIQTLSQSISISVIENVISTSGIIEYVLKSEESAWQIQVINTFLEWAKDENMRRPHIPLDELLHTILLMQESRISIPIHRLISYKKGVNFMSAHSSKGLEFKHVIIMDIRKRMWEGMQGSNIKFSLPPTISAESQQGEIDDDRRLFYVAVTRAKDTIHMTYPAFNESEKEDIPSVFLHEFKHHDDLISSIDISNEEVVSYTSQIILSQPDISPIINHDLIDQKLENFRLSPSSLDKYLRCPLTFYFEQIVSVPMSD
;
A
#
# COMPACT_ATOMS: atom_id res chain seq x y z
N MET A 1 1.82 5.89 38.92
CA MET A 1 2.19 6.86 39.98
C MET A 1 3.71 6.93 40.18
N ALA A 2 4.44 5.80 40.22
CA ALA A 2 5.90 5.79 40.40
C ALA A 2 6.74 6.51 39.31
N TYR A 3 6.18 6.74 38.11
CA TYR A 3 6.87 7.35 36.97
C TYR A 3 6.87 8.91 36.98
N ILE A 4 6.23 9.55 37.97
CA ILE A 4 6.00 11.01 38.00
C ILE A 4 7.14 11.78 38.71
N GLU A 5 8.05 11.10 39.41
CA GLU A 5 8.89 11.74 40.44
C GLU A 5 10.36 12.03 40.04
N ASP A 6 10.77 11.94 38.77
CA ASP A 6 12.09 12.45 38.33
C ASP A 6 11.96 13.86 37.69
N PRO A 7 12.31 14.94 38.42
CA PRO A 7 12.14 16.31 37.96
C PRO A 7 13.10 16.77 36.87
N LEU A 8 14.13 15.98 36.51
CA LEU A 8 15.16 16.38 35.53
C LEU A 8 14.97 15.75 34.15
N THR A 9 14.24 14.64 34.04
CA THR A 9 14.07 13.88 32.78
C THR A 9 12.61 13.66 32.39
N SER A 10 11.65 13.95 33.27
CA SER A 10 10.24 13.60 33.06
C SER A 10 9.50 14.57 32.11
N PRO A 11 8.72 14.06 31.13
CA PRO A 11 7.89 14.88 30.24
C PRO A 11 6.74 15.61 30.96
N TYR A 12 6.56 15.34 32.25
CA TYR A 12 5.55 15.92 33.12
C TYR A 12 6.03 17.14 33.89
N VAL A 13 7.20 17.70 33.58
CA VAL A 13 7.70 18.94 34.17
C VAL A 13 7.88 20.02 33.11
N TYR A 14 7.49 21.25 33.41
CA TYR A 14 7.72 22.38 32.51
C TYR A 14 9.23 22.63 32.34
N LYS A 15 9.73 22.54 31.10
CA LYS A 15 11.15 22.82 30.78
C LYS A 15 11.47 24.31 30.73
N ASN A 16 10.48 25.14 30.42
CA ASN A 16 10.56 26.60 30.35
C ASN A 16 9.34 27.23 31.07
N ASN A 17 9.45 28.49 31.46
CA ASN A 17 8.30 29.24 31.96
C ASN A 17 7.26 29.37 30.85
N SER A 18 5.99 29.12 31.17
CA SER A 18 4.86 29.26 30.25
C SER A 18 3.70 29.95 30.95
N THR A 19 2.67 30.34 30.19
CA THR A 19 1.40 30.86 30.72
C THR A 19 0.70 29.89 31.67
N TYR A 20 1.04 28.60 31.61
CA TYR A 20 0.35 27.52 32.33
C TYR A 20 1.18 26.89 33.47
N GLY A 21 2.41 27.36 33.70
CA GLY A 21 3.29 26.88 34.77
C GLY A 21 4.74 27.34 34.63
N LYS A 22 5.48 27.29 35.74
CA LYS A 22 6.90 27.69 35.82
C LYS A 22 7.83 26.51 35.58
N LYS A 23 9.05 26.80 35.11
CA LYS A 23 10.11 25.80 34.95
C LYS A 23 10.31 25.02 36.25
N GLY A 24 10.24 23.69 36.18
CA GLY A 24 10.34 22.81 37.35
C GLY A 24 9.01 22.42 38.00
N GLU A 25 7.88 23.05 37.63
CA GLU A 25 6.55 22.64 38.10
C GLU A 25 6.00 21.46 37.29
N LEU A 26 5.17 20.64 37.94
CA LEU A 26 4.47 19.54 37.30
C LEU A 26 3.42 20.05 36.29
N ASN A 27 3.55 19.62 35.04
CA ASN A 27 2.58 19.79 33.99
C ASN A 27 1.42 18.80 34.16
N ARG A 28 0.46 19.16 35.00
CA ARG A 28 -0.75 18.37 35.29
C ARG A 28 -1.56 18.02 34.04
N ARG A 29 -1.57 18.90 33.03
CA ARG A 29 -2.29 18.68 31.78
C ARG A 29 -1.70 17.51 30.98
N ASN A 30 -0.37 17.40 30.91
CA ASN A 30 0.29 16.25 30.27
C ASN A 30 0.01 14.96 31.04
N ILE A 31 0.03 15.01 32.38
CA ILE A 31 -0.27 13.85 33.24
C ILE A 31 -1.71 13.36 33.00
N GLU A 32 -2.69 14.26 32.99
CA GLU A 32 -4.10 13.90 32.75
C GLU A 32 -4.31 13.34 31.35
N LYS A 33 -3.69 13.95 30.32
CA LYS A 33 -3.74 13.47 28.94
C LYS A 33 -3.19 12.06 28.80
N ASP A 34 -2.02 11.77 29.38
CA ASP A 34 -1.43 10.43 29.33
C ASP A 34 -2.19 9.44 30.21
N LYS A 35 -2.75 9.88 31.34
CA LYS A 35 -3.64 9.05 32.16
C LYS A 35 -4.87 8.59 31.38
N GLU A 36 -5.54 9.49 30.65
CA GLU A 36 -6.66 9.12 29.77
C GLU A 36 -6.23 8.12 28.68
N LYS A 37 -5.04 8.35 28.08
CA LYS A 37 -4.45 7.44 27.09
C LYS A 37 -4.25 6.04 27.66
N TYR A 38 -3.66 5.92 28.85
CA TYR A 38 -3.38 4.63 29.49
C TYR A 38 -4.63 3.94 30.02
N ILE A 39 -5.66 4.70 30.44
CA ILE A 39 -6.98 4.12 30.77
C ILE A 39 -7.57 3.44 29.52
N LYS A 40 -7.54 4.11 28.36
CA LYS A 40 -8.01 3.50 27.10
C LYS A 40 -7.24 2.23 26.75
N VAL A 41 -5.92 2.23 26.93
CA VAL A 41 -5.06 1.04 26.71
C VAL A 41 -5.45 -0.08 27.67
N ALA A 42 -5.69 0.21 28.95
CA ALA A 42 -6.10 -0.78 29.94
C ALA A 42 -7.48 -1.37 29.63
N GLU A 43 -8.45 -0.56 29.20
CA GLU A 43 -9.76 -1.07 28.77
C GLU A 43 -9.64 -1.93 27.50
N ALA A 44 -8.86 -1.52 26.51
CA ALA A 44 -8.59 -2.32 25.32
C ALA A 44 -7.91 -3.66 25.65
N ALA A 45 -6.97 -3.67 26.60
CA ALA A 45 -6.32 -4.90 27.06
C ALA A 45 -7.30 -5.90 27.70
N LYS A 46 -8.38 -5.44 28.33
CA LYS A 46 -9.42 -6.34 28.86
C LYS A 46 -10.20 -7.04 27.75
N GLU A 47 -10.43 -6.37 26.62
CA GLU A 47 -11.11 -6.95 25.46
C GLU A 47 -10.24 -7.99 24.72
N TYR A 48 -8.91 -8.02 24.95
CA TYR A 48 -8.02 -8.98 24.30
C TYR A 48 -8.42 -10.45 24.57
N ARG A 49 -8.82 -10.78 25.80
CA ARG A 49 -9.33 -12.13 26.11
C ARG A 49 -10.57 -12.45 25.29
N ARG A 50 -11.52 -11.51 25.22
CA ARG A 50 -12.75 -11.69 24.46
C ARG A 50 -12.48 -11.82 22.96
N TYR A 51 -11.54 -11.06 22.42
CA TYR A 51 -11.08 -11.18 21.04
C TYR A 51 -10.56 -12.60 20.75
N ASN A 52 -9.66 -13.12 21.61
CA ASN A 52 -9.14 -14.48 21.46
C ASN A 52 -10.24 -15.55 21.59
N GLU A 53 -11.19 -15.37 22.52
CA GLU A 53 -12.35 -16.26 22.64
C GLU A 53 -13.21 -16.26 21.38
N LEU A 54 -13.44 -15.10 20.76
CA LEU A 54 -14.19 -14.98 19.51
C LEU A 54 -13.45 -15.61 18.32
N LEU A 55 -12.14 -15.41 18.22
CA LEU A 55 -11.31 -16.07 17.21
C LEU A 55 -11.38 -17.59 17.36
N HIS A 56 -11.16 -18.10 18.58
CA HIS A 56 -11.17 -19.52 18.86
C HIS A 56 -12.54 -20.16 18.58
N ASN A 57 -13.63 -19.54 19.04
CA ASN A 57 -14.99 -20.03 18.77
C ASN A 57 -15.36 -19.99 17.28
N GLY A 58 -14.67 -19.16 16.49
CA GLY A 58 -14.84 -19.07 15.05
C GLY A 58 -13.90 -19.97 14.24
N ASP A 59 -13.05 -20.79 14.90
CA ASP A 59 -11.95 -21.54 14.27
C ASP A 59 -11.02 -20.65 13.44
N ARG A 60 -10.73 -19.44 13.94
CA ARG A 60 -9.88 -18.44 13.30
C ARG A 60 -8.61 -18.18 14.11
N TYR A 61 -7.59 -17.71 13.41
CA TYR A 61 -6.33 -17.24 13.96
C TYR A 61 -5.82 -16.08 13.12
N ASP A 62 -4.99 -15.22 13.70
CA ASP A 62 -4.29 -14.14 12.99
C ASP A 62 -2.82 -14.49 12.69
N PHE A 63 -2.10 -13.57 12.03
CA PHE A 63 -0.69 -13.82 11.65
C PHE A 63 0.23 -14.04 12.86
N ASN A 64 -0.06 -13.42 14.01
CA ASN A 64 0.74 -13.61 15.21
C ASN A 64 0.43 -14.96 15.85
N ASP A 65 -0.84 -15.36 15.85
CA ASP A 65 -1.28 -16.67 16.36
C ASP A 65 -0.56 -17.83 15.64
N MET A 66 -0.26 -17.71 14.34
CA MET A 66 0.49 -18.74 13.61
C MET A 66 1.83 -19.07 14.29
N ILE A 67 2.54 -18.06 14.78
CA ILE A 67 3.83 -18.21 15.47
C ILE A 67 3.59 -18.72 16.90
N LEU A 68 2.65 -18.10 17.62
CA LEU A 68 2.36 -18.45 19.01
C LEU A 68 1.82 -19.87 19.17
N PHE A 69 1.03 -20.36 18.21
CA PHE A 69 0.51 -21.72 18.22
C PHE A 69 1.60 -22.77 18.03
N VAL A 70 2.62 -22.48 17.21
CA VAL A 70 3.78 -23.38 17.06
C VAL A 70 4.55 -23.46 18.36
N ILE A 71 4.79 -22.32 19.03
CA ILE A 71 5.44 -22.28 20.34
C ILE A 71 4.64 -23.12 21.35
N ASP A 72 3.34 -22.86 21.47
CA ASP A 72 2.44 -23.57 22.39
C ASP A 72 2.39 -25.09 22.09
N ALA A 73 2.38 -25.47 20.82
CA ALA A 73 2.40 -26.87 20.40
C ALA A 73 3.72 -27.57 20.77
N PHE A 74 4.86 -26.91 20.58
CA PHE A 74 6.17 -27.43 20.99
C PHE A 74 6.30 -27.53 22.52
N GLU A 75 5.74 -26.59 23.28
CA GLU A 75 5.74 -26.63 24.75
C GLU A 75 4.85 -27.76 25.30
N LYS A 76 3.67 -27.95 24.71
CA LYS A 76 2.70 -28.97 25.17
C LYS A 76 2.98 -30.37 24.67
N ASN A 77 3.68 -30.52 23.55
CA ASN A 77 3.96 -31.82 22.93
C ASN A 77 5.46 -32.01 22.64
N PRO A 78 6.24 -32.54 23.61
CA PRO A 78 7.67 -32.75 23.44
C PRO A 78 8.03 -33.70 22.29
N ASN A 79 7.19 -34.71 22.00
CA ASN A 79 7.44 -35.63 20.89
C ASN A 79 7.34 -34.94 19.53
N LEU A 80 6.36 -34.03 19.38
CA LEU A 80 6.25 -33.21 18.18
C LEU A 80 7.52 -32.36 17.97
N LEU A 81 8.00 -31.72 19.04
CA LEU A 81 9.24 -30.95 18.97
C LEU A 81 10.42 -31.85 18.56
N LEU A 82 10.56 -33.05 19.15
CA LEU A 82 11.61 -34.01 18.79
C LEU A 82 11.58 -34.40 17.31
N ASP A 83 10.40 -34.66 16.75
CA ASP A 83 10.25 -34.99 15.32
C ASP A 83 10.79 -33.86 14.43
N TYR A 84 10.51 -32.60 14.79
CA TYR A 84 11.01 -31.44 14.07
C TYR A 84 12.52 -31.21 14.28
N GLN A 85 13.03 -31.44 15.49
CA GLN A 85 14.45 -31.35 15.81
C GLN A 85 15.28 -32.42 15.07
N GLU A 86 14.74 -33.62 14.90
CA GLU A 86 15.37 -34.69 14.10
C GLU A 86 15.39 -34.33 12.61
N ARG A 87 14.32 -33.71 12.10
CA ARG A 87 14.19 -33.29 10.71
C ARG A 87 15.07 -32.09 10.35
N PHE A 88 15.16 -31.10 11.24
CA PHE A 88 15.85 -29.83 10.99
C PHE A 88 17.18 -29.75 11.73
N GLN A 89 18.16 -30.50 11.23
CA GLN A 89 19.50 -30.57 11.83
C GLN A 89 20.40 -29.37 11.50
N TYR A 90 20.08 -28.65 10.42
CA TYR A 90 20.79 -27.46 9.94
C TYR A 90 19.77 -26.36 9.71
N ILE A 91 19.93 -25.21 10.37
CA ILE A 91 18.99 -24.10 10.28
C ILE A 91 19.75 -22.85 9.84
N LEU A 92 19.31 -22.30 8.70
CA LEU A 92 19.80 -21.03 8.17
C LEU A 92 18.73 -19.96 8.39
N VAL A 93 19.11 -18.84 8.99
CA VAL A 93 18.22 -17.69 9.18
C VAL A 93 18.84 -16.45 8.58
N ASP A 94 18.21 -15.92 7.54
CA ASP A 94 18.59 -14.66 6.92
C ASP A 94 17.81 -13.49 7.55
N GLU A 95 18.32 -12.26 7.39
CA GLU A 95 17.71 -11.02 7.93
C GLU A 95 17.40 -11.12 9.45
N TYR A 96 18.28 -11.77 10.22
CA TYR A 96 18.03 -12.09 11.63
C TYR A 96 17.82 -10.85 12.52
N GLN A 97 18.29 -9.68 12.10
CA GLN A 97 18.05 -8.42 12.81
C GLN A 97 16.56 -8.01 12.83
N ASP A 98 15.75 -8.49 11.88
CA ASP A 98 14.31 -8.21 11.82
C ASP A 98 13.47 -9.24 12.60
N THR A 99 14.12 -10.16 13.33
CA THR A 99 13.42 -11.18 14.13
C THR A 99 12.91 -10.62 15.46
N ASN A 100 11.73 -11.08 15.85
CA ASN A 100 11.13 -10.78 17.15
C ASN A 100 11.31 -11.93 18.17
N GLY A 101 10.96 -11.66 19.43
CA GLY A 101 11.12 -12.63 20.52
C GLY A 101 10.38 -13.96 20.32
N SER A 102 9.19 -13.94 19.69
CA SER A 102 8.42 -15.15 19.41
C SER A 102 9.09 -16.00 18.34
N GLN A 103 9.59 -15.39 17.27
CA GLN A 103 10.35 -16.10 16.23
C GLN A 103 11.64 -16.72 16.78
N ASN A 104 12.36 -16.01 17.65
CA ASN A 104 13.55 -16.54 18.31
C ASN A 104 13.22 -17.69 19.25
N THR A 105 12.08 -17.65 19.92
CA THR A 105 11.61 -18.77 20.75
C THR A 105 11.50 -20.05 19.92
N ILE A 106 10.90 -19.98 18.73
CA ILE A 106 10.82 -21.14 17.82
C ILE A 106 12.21 -21.64 17.43
N LEU A 107 13.10 -20.74 16.98
CA LEU A 107 14.48 -21.10 16.61
C LEU A 107 15.19 -21.82 17.75
N PHE A 108 15.07 -21.28 18.96
CA PHE A 108 15.68 -21.81 20.16
C PHE A 108 15.10 -23.15 20.60
N GLN A 109 13.79 -23.36 20.45
CA GLN A 109 13.16 -24.65 20.71
C GLN A 109 13.68 -25.69 19.70
N LEU A 110 13.67 -25.38 18.41
CA LEU A 110 14.16 -26.26 17.35
C LEU A 110 15.65 -26.60 17.50
N SER A 111 16.44 -25.74 18.13
CA SER A 111 17.86 -25.98 18.33
C SER A 111 18.21 -26.55 19.71
N SER A 112 17.25 -26.75 20.60
CA SER A 112 17.51 -27.03 22.02
C SER A 112 17.93 -28.48 22.34
N TYR A 113 17.68 -29.43 21.43
CA TYR A 113 18.04 -30.84 21.65
C TYR A 113 19.55 -31.08 21.64
N TRP A 114 20.25 -30.38 20.74
CA TRP A 114 21.69 -30.52 20.55
C TRP A 114 22.42 -29.51 21.43
N GLU A 115 23.46 -29.96 22.14
CA GLU A 115 24.32 -29.06 22.92
C GLU A 115 25.02 -28.03 22.02
N ASN A 116 25.41 -28.46 20.80
CA ASN A 116 26.00 -27.61 19.77
C ASN A 116 25.19 -27.74 18.46
N PRO A 117 24.08 -27.01 18.30
CA PRO A 117 23.23 -27.10 17.11
C PRO A 117 23.89 -26.44 15.89
N ASN A 118 23.60 -26.94 14.68
CA ASN A 118 24.10 -26.34 13.44
C ASN A 118 23.22 -25.14 13.03
N LEU A 119 23.48 -24.00 13.65
CA LEU A 119 22.80 -22.74 13.34
C LEU A 119 23.72 -21.83 12.53
N PHE A 120 23.18 -21.26 11.45
CA PHE A 120 23.86 -20.24 10.65
C PHE A 120 22.92 -19.05 10.49
N ILE A 121 23.25 -17.94 11.15
CA ILE A 121 22.46 -16.70 11.09
C ILE A 121 23.21 -15.63 10.29
N VAL A 122 22.46 -14.85 9.52
CA VAL A 122 22.95 -13.68 8.79
C VAL A 122 22.10 -12.49 9.20
N GLY A 123 22.73 -11.35 9.45
CA GLY A 123 22.01 -10.12 9.74
C GLY A 123 22.90 -8.89 9.76
N ASP A 124 22.28 -7.73 9.57
CA ASP A 124 22.91 -6.41 9.63
C ASP A 124 22.02 -5.44 10.43
N ASP A 125 22.46 -5.09 11.64
CA ASP A 125 21.71 -4.20 12.52
C ASP A 125 21.47 -2.79 11.97
N ASP A 126 22.33 -2.33 11.06
CA ASP A 126 22.17 -1.02 10.42
C ASP A 126 20.99 -1.04 9.40
N GLN A 127 20.46 -2.23 9.07
CA GLN A 127 19.31 -2.44 8.18
C GLN A 127 18.06 -2.95 8.92
N SER A 128 18.04 -2.90 10.26
CA SER A 128 16.87 -3.23 11.09
C SER A 128 15.81 -2.12 11.00
N ILE A 129 14.90 -2.20 10.03
CA ILE A 129 13.85 -1.18 9.81
C ILE A 129 12.46 -1.62 10.29
N TYR A 130 12.34 -2.83 10.86
CA TYR A 130 11.08 -3.41 11.32
C TYR A 130 10.92 -3.47 12.85
N ARG A 131 11.62 -2.63 13.62
CA ARG A 131 11.47 -2.57 15.09
C ARG A 131 10.02 -2.36 15.54
N PHE A 132 9.23 -1.61 14.78
CA PHE A 132 7.79 -1.42 15.04
C PHE A 132 6.96 -2.73 14.99
N GLN A 133 7.49 -3.82 14.43
CA GLN A 133 6.90 -5.16 14.46
C GLN A 133 7.43 -6.03 15.61
N GLY A 134 8.20 -5.44 16.53
CA GLY A 134 8.80 -6.13 17.66
C GLY A 134 10.18 -6.74 17.38
N ALA A 135 10.82 -6.39 16.25
CA ALA A 135 12.20 -6.76 15.99
C ALA A 135 13.11 -6.10 17.02
N ASN A 136 14.02 -6.85 17.63
CA ASN A 136 14.91 -6.35 18.68
C ASN A 136 16.38 -6.67 18.36
N MET A 137 17.24 -5.68 18.52
CA MET A 137 18.70 -5.84 18.48
C MET A 137 19.23 -6.83 19.50
N ASP A 138 18.56 -6.91 20.66
CA ASP A 138 18.93 -7.84 21.72
C ASP A 138 18.84 -9.30 21.23
N SER A 139 18.07 -9.59 20.17
CA SER A 139 18.01 -10.91 19.53
C SER A 139 19.38 -11.44 19.08
N ILE A 140 20.22 -10.58 18.49
CA ILE A 140 21.57 -10.95 18.03
C ILE A 140 22.48 -11.20 19.24
N GLU A 141 22.38 -10.36 20.26
CA GLU A 141 23.17 -10.55 21.47
C GLU A 141 22.76 -11.79 22.26
N ASP A 142 21.47 -12.04 22.40
CA ASP A 142 20.93 -13.19 23.11
C ASP A 142 21.35 -14.48 22.40
N PHE A 143 21.37 -14.47 21.06
CA PHE A 143 21.95 -15.56 20.27
C PHE A 143 23.45 -15.74 20.57
N GLN A 144 24.23 -14.66 20.58
CA GLN A 144 25.66 -14.72 20.89
C GLN A 144 25.94 -15.23 22.31
N LYS A 145 25.21 -14.73 23.31
CA LYS A 145 25.32 -15.15 24.71
C LYS A 145 24.95 -16.62 24.89
N LYS A 146 23.93 -17.09 24.15
CA LYS A 146 23.41 -18.45 24.27
C LYS A 146 24.29 -19.50 23.60
N PHE A 147 24.75 -19.25 22.38
CA PHE A 147 25.44 -20.26 21.57
C PHE A 147 26.95 -20.02 21.41
N ASN A 148 27.47 -18.86 21.84
CA ASN A 148 28.87 -18.45 21.64
C ASN A 148 29.39 -18.78 20.22
N PRO A 149 28.69 -18.32 19.16
CA PRO A 149 28.95 -18.74 17.79
C PRO A 149 30.29 -18.21 17.27
N THR A 150 30.79 -18.83 16.20
CA THR A 150 31.87 -18.21 15.42
C THR A 150 31.31 -17.03 14.65
N VAL A 151 31.82 -15.82 14.94
CA VAL A 151 31.37 -14.59 14.28
C VAL A 151 32.26 -14.30 13.07
N ILE A 152 31.65 -14.18 11.90
CA ILE A 152 32.32 -13.82 10.65
C ILE A 152 31.76 -12.47 10.18
N VAL A 153 32.63 -11.47 10.05
CA VAL A 153 32.25 -10.15 9.55
C VAL A 153 32.61 -10.04 8.08
N LEU A 154 31.59 -9.90 7.22
CA LEU A 154 31.76 -9.71 5.78
C LEU A 154 32.04 -8.23 5.50
N LYS A 155 33.26 -7.92 5.04
CA LYS A 155 33.71 -6.55 4.80
C LYS A 155 33.70 -6.13 3.34
N GLU A 156 33.60 -7.09 2.42
CA GLU A 156 33.62 -6.82 0.99
C GLU A 156 32.20 -6.48 0.51
N ASN A 157 32.03 -5.29 -0.06
CA ASN A 157 30.78 -4.86 -0.66
C ASN A 157 30.90 -4.88 -2.19
N TYR A 158 30.02 -5.63 -2.83
CA TYR A 158 30.03 -5.85 -4.28
C TYR A 158 29.01 -4.96 -5.02
N ARG A 159 28.37 -4.00 -4.34
CA ARG A 159 27.26 -3.19 -4.85
C ARG A 159 27.62 -1.72 -5.03
N ASN A 160 28.10 -1.08 -3.96
CA ASN A 160 28.24 0.36 -3.85
C ASN A 160 29.67 0.80 -4.18
N THR A 161 29.84 2.02 -4.69
CA THR A 161 31.16 2.68 -4.75
C THR A 161 31.70 2.94 -3.35
N GLN A 162 33.03 2.98 -3.19
CA GLN A 162 33.66 3.26 -1.90
C GLN A 162 33.23 4.61 -1.32
N VAL A 163 33.02 5.61 -2.18
CA VAL A 163 32.51 6.92 -1.78
C VAL A 163 31.17 6.76 -1.06
N ILE A 164 30.19 6.08 -1.67
CA ILE A 164 28.89 5.81 -1.03
C ILE A 164 29.07 5.05 0.29
N LEU A 165 29.91 4.01 0.31
CA LEU A 165 30.16 3.22 1.53
C LEU A 165 30.71 4.06 2.69
N ASP A 166 31.73 4.86 2.44
CA ASP A 166 32.37 5.67 3.48
C ASP A 166 31.42 6.72 4.05
N MET A 167 30.55 7.31 3.22
CA MET A 167 29.56 8.28 3.71
C MET A 167 28.42 7.61 4.44
N SER A 168 27.87 6.51 3.92
CA SER A 168 26.83 5.74 4.59
C SER A 168 27.31 5.23 5.96
N TYR A 169 28.58 4.81 6.05
CA TYR A 169 29.19 4.39 7.30
C TYR A 169 29.31 5.55 8.31
N ARG A 170 29.80 6.73 7.88
CA ARG A 170 29.85 7.91 8.76
C ARG A 170 28.47 8.39 9.21
N PHE A 171 27.48 8.32 8.32
CA PHE A 171 26.11 8.68 8.64
C PHE A 171 25.53 7.77 9.72
N ILE A 172 25.63 6.45 9.54
CA ILE A 172 25.00 5.50 10.45
C ILE A 172 25.69 5.45 11.82
N GLN A 173 26.96 5.86 11.91
CA GLN A 173 27.67 6.05 13.18
C GLN A 173 27.04 7.10 14.12
N ASN A 174 26.09 7.91 13.65
CA ASN A 174 25.33 8.82 14.52
C ASN A 174 24.21 8.11 15.31
N ASN A 175 23.91 6.84 14.99
CA ASN A 175 23.02 6.02 15.82
C ASN A 175 23.66 5.75 17.17
N THR A 176 22.83 5.75 18.22
CA THR A 176 23.27 5.55 19.60
C THR A 176 23.35 4.09 20.02
N ASP A 177 22.77 3.21 19.21
CA ASP A 177 22.60 1.80 19.52
C ASP A 177 22.94 0.90 18.32
N ARG A 178 24.21 0.51 18.19
CA ARG A 178 24.74 -0.35 17.13
C ARG A 178 25.55 -1.51 17.70
N LEU A 179 25.55 -2.65 17.01
CA LEU A 179 26.34 -3.82 17.41
C LEU A 179 27.85 -3.52 17.42
N GLU A 180 28.32 -2.68 16.50
CA GLU A 180 29.73 -2.28 16.42
C GLU A 180 30.21 -1.56 17.69
N ASP A 181 29.34 -0.76 18.33
CA ASP A 181 29.67 -0.03 19.56
C ASP A 181 29.61 -0.94 20.79
N ARG A 182 28.73 -1.94 20.76
CA ARG A 182 28.57 -2.94 21.83
C ARG A 182 29.66 -4.01 21.82
N ASN A 183 30.25 -4.31 20.65
CA ASN A 183 31.32 -5.30 20.49
C ASN A 183 32.51 -4.72 19.70
N PRO A 184 33.60 -4.32 20.40
CA PRO A 184 34.80 -3.73 19.77
C PRO A 184 35.54 -4.63 18.79
N LEU A 185 35.24 -5.93 18.74
CA LEU A 185 35.83 -6.87 17.77
C LEU A 185 35.12 -6.81 16.41
N LEU A 186 33.92 -6.22 16.36
CA LEU A 186 33.20 -5.97 15.12
C LEU A 186 33.76 -4.71 14.46
N ASN A 187 34.11 -4.83 13.19
CA ASN A 187 34.43 -3.68 12.36
C ASN A 187 33.59 -3.81 11.09
N LYS A 188 32.59 -2.95 10.99
CA LYS A 188 31.60 -2.93 9.92
C LYS A 188 31.95 -1.96 8.80
N LYS A 189 33.18 -1.44 8.79
CA LYS A 189 33.64 -0.59 7.69
C LYS A 189 33.84 -1.45 6.43
N LEU A 190 32.97 -1.21 5.46
CA LEU A 190 32.93 -1.94 4.19
C LEU A 190 33.97 -1.40 3.20
N ILE A 191 34.47 -2.30 2.35
CA ILE A 191 35.42 -2.03 1.29
C ILE A 191 34.80 -2.45 -0.04
N GLU A 192 34.86 -1.57 -1.03
CA GLU A 192 34.39 -1.83 -2.38
C GLU A 192 35.17 -3.00 -3.01
N LYS A 193 34.42 -3.99 -3.50
CA LYS A 193 34.90 -5.16 -4.22
C LYS A 193 34.11 -5.44 -5.50
N ARG A 194 33.46 -4.41 -6.02
CA ARG A 194 32.68 -4.48 -7.26
C ARG A 194 33.54 -5.05 -8.41
N PRO A 195 32.95 -5.88 -9.29
CA PRO A 195 33.65 -6.39 -10.47
C PRO A 195 34.03 -5.26 -11.44
N ASP A 196 33.14 -4.26 -11.57
CA ASP A 196 33.29 -3.09 -12.43
C ASP A 196 33.26 -1.81 -11.58
N PRO A 197 34.40 -1.42 -10.96
CA PRO A 197 34.48 -0.20 -10.16
C PRO A 197 34.43 1.05 -11.05
N VAL A 198 33.68 2.05 -10.60
CA VAL A 198 33.61 3.33 -11.32
C VAL A 198 34.93 4.08 -11.17
N ILE A 199 35.52 4.51 -12.27
CA ILE A 199 36.74 5.33 -12.25
C ILE A 199 36.36 6.75 -11.79
N ASN A 200 36.92 7.20 -10.67
CA ASN A 200 36.60 8.49 -10.02
C ASN A 200 35.10 8.65 -9.73
N PRO A 201 34.54 7.86 -8.81
CA PRO A 201 33.11 7.94 -8.48
C PRO A 201 32.73 9.33 -7.98
N GLU A 202 31.61 9.85 -8.47
CA GLU A 202 31.09 11.15 -8.03
C GLU A 202 30.60 11.08 -6.57
N PRO A 203 30.82 12.14 -5.76
CA PRO A 203 30.18 12.25 -4.46
C PRO A 203 28.66 12.46 -4.60
N PRO A 204 27.87 12.28 -3.52
CA PRO A 204 26.44 12.54 -3.50
C PRO A 204 26.19 13.98 -3.86
N LYS A 205 25.19 14.20 -4.71
CA LYS A 205 24.76 15.55 -5.05
C LYS A 205 23.61 15.94 -4.16
N TYR A 206 23.73 17.10 -3.52
CA TYR A 206 22.69 17.69 -2.70
C TYR A 206 22.04 18.81 -3.47
N VAL A 207 20.77 18.65 -3.77
CA VAL A 207 20.03 19.56 -4.65
C VAL A 207 18.90 20.21 -3.88
N GLU A 208 18.98 21.53 -3.78
CA GLU A 208 17.93 22.35 -3.20
C GLU A 208 17.07 22.93 -4.32
N PHE A 209 15.76 22.81 -4.15
CA PHE A 209 14.76 23.44 -5.02
C PHE A 209 13.98 24.47 -4.23
N LEU A 210 13.39 25.47 -4.91
CA LEU A 210 12.61 26.49 -4.20
C LEU A 210 11.40 25.88 -3.50
N ASN A 211 10.63 25.04 -4.18
CA ASN A 211 9.37 24.48 -3.67
C ASN A 211 9.13 23.06 -4.25
N PRO A 212 8.10 22.33 -3.78
CA PRO A 212 7.86 20.96 -4.24
C PRO A 212 7.59 20.84 -5.74
N ILE A 213 6.97 21.85 -6.36
CA ILE A 213 6.73 21.87 -7.81
C ILE A 213 8.05 21.93 -8.57
N GLN A 214 8.96 22.83 -8.18
CA GLN A 214 10.27 22.92 -8.81
C GLN A 214 11.10 21.66 -8.56
N GLN A 215 10.97 21.02 -7.40
CA GLN A 215 11.60 19.71 -7.15
C GLN A 215 11.10 18.64 -8.12
N ASP A 216 9.79 18.54 -8.37
CA ASP A 216 9.25 17.57 -9.31
C ASP A 216 9.84 17.76 -10.73
N ILE A 217 9.90 19.02 -11.19
CA ILE A 217 10.49 19.37 -12.48
C ILE A 217 11.98 19.02 -12.52
N GLY A 218 12.70 19.40 -11.47
CA GLY A 218 14.13 19.13 -11.34
C GLY A 218 14.45 17.64 -11.31
N VAL A 219 13.64 16.83 -10.64
CA VAL A 219 13.80 15.37 -10.61
C VAL A 219 13.59 14.76 -12.01
N LEU A 220 12.58 15.22 -12.77
CA LEU A 220 12.42 14.80 -14.16
C LEU A 220 13.65 15.17 -15.01
N ASN A 221 14.17 16.39 -14.85
CA ASN A 221 15.35 16.87 -15.58
C ASN A 221 16.62 16.08 -15.23
N LEU A 222 16.78 15.67 -13.96
CA LEU A 222 17.86 14.77 -13.53
C LEU A 222 17.75 13.40 -14.20
N VAL A 223 16.56 12.82 -14.25
CA VAL A 223 16.33 11.54 -14.94
C VAL A 223 16.68 11.65 -16.43
N LYS A 224 16.23 12.72 -17.11
CA LYS A 224 16.58 12.98 -18.52
C LYS A 224 18.09 13.09 -18.70
N THR A 225 18.78 13.80 -17.81
CA THR A 225 20.24 13.95 -17.83
C THR A 225 20.96 12.61 -17.75
N PHE A 226 20.52 11.69 -16.87
CA PHE A 226 21.13 10.35 -16.79
C PHE A 226 20.93 9.55 -18.07
N VAL A 227 19.75 9.65 -18.69
CA VAL A 227 19.45 8.95 -19.94
C VAL A 227 20.24 9.53 -21.12
N ASP A 228 20.39 10.85 -21.17
CA ASP A 228 21.23 11.54 -22.16
C ASP A 228 22.72 11.15 -22.01
N GLN A 229 23.15 10.81 -20.79
CA GLN A 229 24.49 10.28 -20.48
C GLN A 229 24.63 8.77 -20.77
N GLY A 230 23.57 8.11 -21.26
CA GLY A 230 23.59 6.72 -21.71
C GLY A 230 23.09 5.69 -20.70
N SER A 231 22.51 6.11 -19.57
CA SER A 231 21.85 5.16 -18.64
C SER A 231 20.45 4.79 -19.12
N HIS A 232 19.96 3.62 -18.70
CA HIS A 232 18.60 3.19 -19.01
C HIS A 232 17.61 3.62 -17.92
N TYR A 233 16.33 3.77 -18.25
CA TYR A 233 15.31 4.13 -17.26
C TYR A 233 15.23 3.12 -16.10
N GLU A 234 15.38 1.82 -16.37
CA GLU A 234 15.37 0.75 -15.37
C GLU A 234 16.52 0.82 -14.36
N ASP A 235 17.61 1.49 -14.72
CA ASP A 235 18.77 1.71 -13.86
C ASP A 235 18.53 2.79 -12.80
N ILE A 236 17.41 3.52 -12.90
CA ILE A 236 17.10 4.70 -12.10
C ILE A 236 15.96 4.38 -11.13
N ALA A 237 16.16 4.70 -9.85
CA ALA A 237 15.11 4.66 -8.84
C ALA A 237 14.90 6.02 -8.16
N ILE A 238 13.64 6.36 -7.96
CA ILE A 238 13.19 7.51 -7.19
C ILE A 238 12.58 6.99 -5.88
N ILE A 239 13.28 7.26 -4.78
CA ILE A 239 12.94 6.77 -3.45
C ILE A 239 12.38 7.90 -2.59
N TYR A 240 11.24 7.65 -1.96
CA TYR A 240 10.54 8.58 -1.07
C TYR A 240 10.08 7.86 0.21
N ARG A 241 9.73 8.61 1.27
CA ARG A 241 9.25 7.99 2.51
C ARG A 241 7.81 7.45 2.38
N LYS A 242 6.91 8.22 1.74
CA LYS A 242 5.48 7.87 1.57
C LYS A 242 5.05 8.02 0.11
N HIS A 243 4.27 7.06 -0.39
CA HIS A 243 3.74 7.09 -1.77
C HIS A 243 2.94 8.36 -2.09
N ALA A 244 2.24 8.93 -1.11
CA ALA A 244 1.49 10.16 -1.29
C ALA A 244 2.37 11.34 -1.76
N ASN A 245 3.65 11.36 -1.38
CA ASN A 245 4.59 12.44 -1.72
C ASN A 245 4.93 12.45 -3.22
N ALA A 246 4.98 11.28 -3.85
CA ALA A 246 5.37 11.15 -5.26
C ALA A 246 4.19 11.17 -6.23
N LYS A 247 2.95 11.37 -5.75
CA LYS A 247 1.74 11.26 -6.58
C LYS A 247 1.77 12.23 -7.77
N ASN A 248 2.13 13.49 -7.53
CA ASN A 248 2.20 14.50 -8.58
C ASN A 248 3.38 14.26 -9.53
N LEU A 249 4.53 13.87 -8.98
CA LEU A 249 5.71 13.53 -9.78
C LEU A 249 5.45 12.35 -10.74
N ILE A 250 4.84 11.27 -10.25
CA ILE A 250 4.50 10.10 -11.06
C ILE A 250 3.61 10.52 -12.23
N LYS A 251 2.58 11.32 -11.94
CA LYS A 251 1.68 11.86 -12.96
C LYS A 251 2.43 12.72 -13.98
N TYR A 252 3.34 13.58 -13.52
CA TYR A 252 4.17 14.41 -14.37
C TYR A 252 5.09 13.57 -15.29
N PHE A 253 5.69 12.49 -14.79
CA PHE A 253 6.49 11.56 -15.60
C PHE A 253 5.66 10.89 -16.69
N LEU A 254 4.46 10.39 -16.35
CA LEU A 254 3.54 9.77 -17.30
C LEU A 254 3.14 10.75 -18.42
N GLN A 255 2.83 12.00 -18.07
CA GLN A 255 2.47 13.05 -19.04
C GLN A 255 3.63 13.44 -19.97
N ASN A 256 4.87 13.26 -19.52
CA ASN A 256 6.07 13.46 -20.32
C ASN A 256 6.49 12.20 -21.09
N ASN A 257 5.63 11.17 -21.17
CA ASN A 257 5.88 9.89 -21.83
C ASN A 257 7.15 9.18 -21.31
N ILE A 258 7.49 9.36 -20.03
CA ILE A 258 8.59 8.60 -19.42
C ILE A 258 8.05 7.25 -18.95
N PRO A 259 8.64 6.12 -19.38
CA PRO A 259 8.27 4.81 -18.87
C PRO A 259 8.51 4.74 -17.36
N THR A 260 7.49 4.41 -16.57
CA THR A 260 7.59 4.37 -15.10
C THR A 260 7.09 3.06 -14.51
N ASN A 261 7.82 2.56 -13.53
CA ASN A 261 7.47 1.41 -12.72
C ASN A 261 6.94 1.91 -11.38
N VAL A 262 5.63 1.80 -11.19
CA VAL A 262 4.96 2.18 -9.95
C VAL A 262 4.21 0.97 -9.43
N SER A 263 4.55 0.53 -8.20
CA SER A 263 3.70 -0.38 -7.44
C SER A 263 2.89 0.46 -6.46
N HIS A 264 1.65 0.75 -6.83
CA HIS A 264 0.71 1.39 -5.92
C HIS A 264 -0.24 0.33 -5.36
N ARG A 265 -0.26 0.17 -4.04
CA ARG A 265 -1.31 -0.59 -3.38
C ARG A 265 -2.60 0.23 -3.41
N ALA A 266 -3.49 -0.13 -4.32
CA ALA A 266 -4.84 0.40 -4.37
C ALA A 266 -5.80 -0.53 -3.60
N ASN A 267 -7.03 -0.06 -3.44
CA ASN A 267 -8.10 -0.78 -2.79
C ASN A 267 -9.25 -0.93 -3.79
N VAL A 268 -9.60 -2.17 -4.15
CA VAL A 268 -10.72 -2.43 -5.08
C VAL A 268 -12.00 -1.71 -4.64
N LEU A 269 -12.22 -1.59 -3.32
CA LEU A 269 -13.41 -0.98 -2.73
C LEU A 269 -13.54 0.54 -2.98
N GLU A 270 -12.50 1.17 -3.49
CA GLU A 270 -12.44 2.61 -3.80
C GLU A 270 -12.49 2.88 -5.32
N GLU A 271 -12.37 1.84 -6.15
CA GLU A 271 -12.30 1.99 -7.60
C GLU A 271 -13.67 2.27 -8.21
N THR A 272 -13.73 3.22 -9.14
CA THR A 272 -14.99 3.68 -9.74
C THR A 272 -15.80 2.53 -10.38
N ILE A 273 -15.13 1.61 -11.06
CA ILE A 273 -15.79 0.47 -11.72
C ILE A 273 -16.41 -0.48 -10.70
N PHE A 274 -15.74 -0.70 -9.56
CA PHE A 274 -16.27 -1.48 -8.45
C PHE A 274 -17.46 -0.78 -7.81
N ILE A 275 -17.39 0.53 -7.57
CA ILE A 275 -18.50 1.30 -6.97
C ILE A 275 -19.77 1.18 -7.83
N LYS A 276 -19.64 1.30 -9.16
CA LYS A 276 -20.77 1.12 -10.09
C LYS A 276 -21.36 -0.29 -10.00
N LEU A 277 -20.51 -1.32 -10.00
CA LEU A 277 -20.94 -2.71 -9.87
C LEU A 277 -21.61 -2.97 -8.51
N PHE A 278 -21.02 -2.48 -7.43
CA PHE A 278 -21.53 -2.63 -6.06
C PHE A 278 -22.91 -1.99 -5.92
N GLN A 279 -23.12 -0.80 -6.49
CA GLN A 279 -24.41 -0.11 -6.49
C GLN A 279 -25.49 -0.90 -7.25
N ILE A 280 -25.14 -1.54 -8.38
CA ILE A 280 -26.06 -2.45 -9.10
C ILE A 280 -26.45 -3.64 -8.21
N LEU A 281 -25.48 -4.27 -7.55
CA LEU A 281 -25.75 -5.41 -6.66
C LEU A 281 -26.61 -5.01 -5.46
N GLN A 282 -26.38 -3.83 -4.89
CA GLN A 282 -27.23 -3.26 -3.84
C GLN A 282 -28.67 -3.04 -4.32
N TYR A 283 -28.85 -2.51 -5.53
CA TYR A 283 -30.18 -2.36 -6.11
C TYR A 283 -30.88 -3.70 -6.30
N VAL A 284 -30.23 -4.70 -6.91
CA VAL A 284 -30.80 -6.05 -7.12
C VAL A 284 -31.17 -6.69 -5.77
N SER A 285 -30.29 -6.62 -4.77
CA SER A 285 -30.56 -7.12 -3.42
C SER A 285 -31.74 -6.44 -2.73
N THR A 286 -31.89 -5.13 -2.95
CA THR A 286 -32.95 -4.30 -2.34
C THR A 286 -34.31 -4.62 -2.99
N GLU A 287 -34.37 -4.65 -4.32
CA GLU A 287 -35.58 -4.97 -5.07
C GLU A 287 -36.06 -6.41 -4.88
N PHE A 288 -35.13 -7.34 -4.64
CA PHE A 288 -35.49 -8.72 -4.31
C PHE A 288 -36.16 -8.83 -2.92
N ARG A 289 -35.69 -8.06 -1.93
CA ARG A 289 -36.27 -8.05 -0.57
C ARG A 289 -37.56 -7.24 -0.49
N GLN A 290 -37.57 -6.06 -1.11
CA GLN A 290 -38.71 -5.16 -1.13
C GLN A 290 -38.90 -4.61 -2.55
N PRO A 291 -39.80 -5.21 -3.35
CA PRO A 291 -40.06 -4.75 -4.71
C PRO A 291 -40.48 -3.27 -4.76
N PHE A 292 -40.00 -2.55 -5.77
CA PHE A 292 -40.33 -1.15 -6.08
C PHE A 292 -39.93 -0.13 -5.00
N SER A 293 -38.84 -0.42 -4.26
CA SER A 293 -38.32 0.42 -3.19
C SER A 293 -37.05 1.19 -3.59
N GLY A 294 -36.36 0.76 -4.63
CA GLY A 294 -35.04 1.25 -5.06
C GLY A 294 -35.04 2.33 -6.14
N ASP A 295 -36.14 3.05 -6.38
CA ASP A 295 -36.25 4.02 -7.50
C ASP A 295 -35.13 5.08 -7.51
N HIS A 296 -34.66 5.52 -6.34
CA HIS A 296 -33.55 6.47 -6.23
C HIS A 296 -32.21 5.89 -6.74
N VAL A 297 -31.94 4.62 -6.41
CA VAL A 297 -30.74 3.91 -6.89
C VAL A 297 -30.89 3.57 -8.38
N LEU A 298 -32.09 3.17 -8.82
CA LEU A 298 -32.40 2.91 -10.22
C LEU A 298 -32.13 4.14 -11.09
N PHE A 299 -32.52 5.33 -10.61
CA PHE A 299 -32.24 6.59 -11.28
C PHE A 299 -30.74 6.81 -11.49
N GLU A 300 -29.91 6.51 -10.49
CA GLU A 300 -28.45 6.64 -10.59
C GLU A 300 -27.85 5.58 -11.54
N ILE A 301 -28.26 4.32 -11.43
CA ILE A 301 -27.77 3.21 -12.27
C ILE A 301 -28.08 3.45 -13.75
N MET A 302 -29.26 4.00 -14.09
CA MET A 302 -29.61 4.30 -15.49
C MET A 302 -28.65 5.29 -16.16
N HIS A 303 -27.93 6.12 -15.39
CA HIS A 303 -26.96 7.06 -15.95
C HIS A 303 -25.61 6.42 -16.27
N TYR A 304 -25.39 5.15 -15.92
CA TYR A 304 -24.13 4.49 -16.25
C TYR A 304 -23.98 4.34 -17.76
N GLU A 305 -22.79 4.70 -18.23
CA GLU A 305 -22.44 4.88 -19.64
C GLU A 305 -22.58 3.57 -20.42
N PHE A 306 -22.38 2.44 -19.74
CA PHE A 306 -22.48 1.11 -20.34
C PHE A 306 -23.92 0.64 -20.62
N PHE A 307 -24.96 1.36 -20.17
CA PHE A 307 -26.34 1.11 -20.59
C PHE A 307 -26.76 1.93 -21.81
N GLY A 308 -26.00 2.97 -22.17
CA GLY A 308 -26.28 3.80 -23.36
C GLY A 308 -27.58 4.62 -23.28
N ILE A 309 -28.18 4.79 -22.10
CA ILE A 309 -29.43 5.53 -21.92
C ILE A 309 -29.15 7.03 -21.82
N SER A 310 -29.89 7.83 -22.60
CA SER A 310 -29.74 9.29 -22.60
C SER A 310 -30.19 9.94 -21.28
N ALA A 311 -29.34 10.76 -20.67
CA ALA A 311 -29.67 11.53 -19.47
C ALA A 311 -30.92 12.40 -19.62
N LEU A 312 -31.19 12.91 -20.83
CA LEU A 312 -32.41 13.68 -21.10
C LEU A 312 -33.68 12.81 -21.04
N ASP A 313 -33.60 11.57 -21.52
CA ASP A 313 -34.73 10.65 -21.46
C ASP A 313 -34.93 10.11 -20.03
N ILE A 314 -33.86 9.90 -19.26
CA ILE A 314 -33.96 9.57 -17.83
C ILE A 314 -34.62 10.72 -17.05
N ALA A 315 -34.27 11.97 -17.35
CA ALA A 315 -34.92 13.13 -16.75
C ALA A 315 -36.42 13.20 -17.08
N ARG A 316 -36.82 12.88 -18.32
CA ARG A 316 -38.24 12.81 -18.72
C ARG A 316 -39.00 11.74 -17.96
N LEU A 317 -38.42 10.53 -17.87
CA LEU A 317 -38.96 9.45 -17.07
C LEU A 317 -39.17 9.87 -15.61
N SER A 318 -38.17 10.51 -15.00
CA SER A 318 -38.24 11.01 -13.61
C SER A 318 -39.36 12.04 -13.41
N VAL A 319 -39.52 12.98 -14.34
CA VAL A 319 -40.62 13.96 -14.30
C VAL A 319 -41.98 13.27 -14.44
N TYR A 320 -42.09 12.28 -15.31
CA TYR A 320 -43.32 11.50 -15.50
C TYR A 320 -43.72 10.71 -14.24
N CYS A 321 -42.74 10.12 -13.57
CA CYS A 321 -42.93 9.34 -12.34
C CYS A 321 -43.31 10.18 -11.11
N ARG A 322 -43.10 11.50 -11.15
CA ARG A 322 -43.33 12.38 -10.00
C ARG A 322 -44.83 12.47 -9.62
N PRO A 323 -45.17 12.45 -8.32
CA PRO A 323 -46.51 12.80 -7.83
C PRO A 323 -47.04 14.10 -8.44
N LYS A 324 -48.24 14.05 -9.04
CA LYS A 324 -48.93 15.23 -9.57
C LYS A 324 -49.91 15.75 -8.53
N ARG A 325 -50.01 17.08 -8.44
CA ARG A 325 -51.01 17.75 -7.61
C ARG A 325 -52.39 17.59 -8.24
N GLN A 326 -53.35 17.14 -7.47
CA GLN A 326 -54.75 16.99 -7.85
C GLN A 326 -55.56 18.25 -7.46
N ASP A 327 -56.73 18.41 -8.07
CA ASP A 327 -57.62 19.57 -7.90
C ASP A 327 -58.08 19.78 -6.45
N ASP A 328 -58.04 18.74 -5.62
CA ASP A 328 -58.43 18.74 -4.21
C ASP A 328 -57.27 19.05 -3.23
N ASN A 329 -56.14 19.58 -3.72
CA ASN A 329 -54.90 19.79 -2.96
C ASN A 329 -54.19 18.52 -2.46
N THR A 330 -54.58 17.32 -2.92
CA THR A 330 -53.84 16.09 -2.66
C THR A 330 -52.82 15.80 -3.76
N TYR A 331 -51.92 14.84 -3.53
CA TYR A 331 -50.94 14.38 -4.52
C TYR A 331 -51.24 12.93 -4.89
N SER A 332 -51.12 12.58 -6.17
CA SER A 332 -51.13 11.18 -6.60
C SER A 332 -49.91 10.43 -6.06
N ASP A 333 -49.98 9.10 -5.90
CA ASP A 333 -48.85 8.28 -5.42
C ASP A 333 -47.60 8.28 -6.33
N GLY A 334 -47.70 8.86 -7.53
CA GLY A 334 -46.63 8.82 -8.54
C GLY A 334 -46.53 7.44 -9.20
N TYR A 335 -45.65 7.31 -10.19
CA TYR A 335 -45.37 6.01 -10.82
C TYR A 335 -44.00 5.50 -10.39
N LYS A 336 -43.90 4.20 -10.10
CA LYS A 336 -42.62 3.54 -9.83
C LYS A 336 -41.81 3.42 -11.11
N MET A 337 -40.55 3.86 -11.09
CA MET A 337 -39.71 3.91 -12.29
C MET A 337 -39.57 2.52 -12.92
N ARG A 338 -39.33 1.48 -12.10
CA ARG A 338 -39.20 0.09 -12.57
C ARG A 338 -40.44 -0.42 -13.32
N LEU A 339 -41.65 0.01 -12.94
CA LEU A 339 -42.88 -0.35 -13.67
C LEU A 339 -43.00 0.39 -15.00
N VAL A 340 -42.60 1.66 -15.04
CA VAL A 340 -42.71 2.47 -16.26
C VAL A 340 -41.74 1.99 -17.34
N ILE A 341 -40.51 1.61 -16.97
CA ILE A 341 -39.50 1.14 -17.93
C ILE A 341 -39.83 -0.23 -18.57
N GLN A 342 -40.83 -0.94 -18.06
CA GLN A 342 -41.33 -2.21 -18.60
C GLN A 342 -42.43 -2.01 -19.66
N ASP A 343 -43.08 -0.84 -19.72
CA ASP A 343 -44.23 -0.59 -20.58
C ASP A 343 -43.90 0.48 -21.63
N LYS A 344 -43.88 0.05 -22.90
CA LYS A 344 -43.64 0.92 -24.05
C LYS A 344 -44.63 2.10 -24.10
N SER A 345 -45.89 1.86 -23.77
CA SER A 345 -46.94 2.89 -23.80
C SER A 345 -46.69 3.95 -22.72
N ALA A 346 -46.20 3.52 -21.55
CA ALA A 346 -45.86 4.42 -20.45
C ALA A 346 -44.60 5.25 -20.77
N LEU A 347 -43.60 4.66 -21.43
CA LEU A 347 -42.40 5.37 -21.92
C LEU A 347 -42.75 6.42 -22.99
N GLU A 348 -43.64 6.07 -23.93
CA GLU A 348 -44.17 7.02 -24.92
C GLU A 348 -44.93 8.16 -24.26
N ALA A 349 -45.77 7.87 -23.25
CA ALA A 349 -46.47 8.88 -22.46
C ALA A 349 -45.51 9.78 -21.66
N ALA A 350 -44.36 9.24 -21.23
CA ALA A 350 -43.27 9.98 -20.61
C ALA A 350 -42.45 10.82 -21.60
N GLN A 351 -42.74 10.74 -22.91
CA GLN A 351 -42.02 11.43 -23.99
C GLN A 351 -40.53 11.02 -24.11
N VAL A 352 -40.20 9.82 -23.66
CA VAL A 352 -38.89 9.19 -23.87
C VAL A 352 -38.72 8.95 -25.36
N LYS A 353 -37.56 9.31 -25.93
CA LYS A 353 -37.28 9.12 -27.37
C LYS A 353 -36.85 7.70 -27.68
N ASP A 354 -35.97 7.14 -26.85
CA ASP A 354 -35.46 5.78 -27.03
C ASP A 354 -36.12 4.81 -26.05
N ALA A 355 -37.38 4.44 -26.33
CA ALA A 355 -38.11 3.51 -25.47
C ALA A 355 -37.49 2.10 -25.49
N ASP A 356 -36.87 1.69 -26.59
CA ASP A 356 -36.33 0.34 -26.75
C ASP A 356 -35.09 0.14 -25.85
N ALA A 357 -34.27 1.18 -25.62
CA ALA A 357 -33.18 1.14 -24.65
C ALA A 357 -33.66 0.88 -23.21
N PHE A 358 -34.77 1.51 -22.78
CA PHE A 358 -35.33 1.27 -21.45
C PHE A 358 -35.94 -0.13 -21.31
N LEU A 359 -36.60 -0.65 -22.35
CA LEU A 359 -37.15 -2.01 -22.35
C LEU A 359 -36.03 -3.07 -22.27
N ALA A 360 -34.93 -2.86 -23.01
CA ALA A 360 -33.76 -3.72 -22.96
C ALA A 360 -33.13 -3.70 -21.55
N PHE A 361 -32.91 -2.51 -20.98
CA PHE A 361 -32.41 -2.34 -19.62
C PHE A 361 -33.31 -2.98 -18.58
N SER A 362 -34.63 -2.82 -18.70
CA SER A 362 -35.59 -3.45 -17.81
C SER A 362 -35.51 -4.97 -17.87
N THR A 363 -35.35 -5.56 -19.07
CA THR A 363 -35.22 -7.01 -19.24
C THR A 363 -33.99 -7.55 -18.50
N ILE A 364 -32.88 -6.81 -18.55
CA ILE A 364 -31.64 -7.16 -17.85
C ILE A 364 -31.83 -7.14 -16.32
N ILE A 365 -32.44 -6.08 -15.78
CA ILE A 365 -32.71 -5.98 -14.33
C ILE A 365 -33.63 -7.10 -13.84
N GLU A 366 -34.72 -7.39 -14.56
CA GLU A 366 -35.61 -8.50 -14.21
C GLU A 366 -34.87 -9.83 -14.22
N GLY A 367 -33.98 -10.03 -15.21
CA GLY A 367 -33.09 -11.19 -15.28
C GLY A 367 -32.19 -11.34 -14.06
N TRP A 368 -31.60 -10.25 -13.55
CA TRP A 368 -30.76 -10.28 -12.35
C TRP A 368 -31.55 -10.62 -11.09
N ILE A 369 -32.71 -10.00 -10.91
CA ILE A 369 -33.60 -10.25 -9.76
C ILE A 369 -34.12 -11.68 -9.79
N GLN A 370 -34.48 -12.20 -10.97
CA GLN A 370 -34.87 -13.59 -11.16
C GLN A 370 -33.70 -14.55 -10.86
N THR A 371 -32.49 -14.25 -11.33
CA THR A 371 -31.30 -15.09 -11.07
C THR A 371 -31.04 -15.21 -9.57
N LEU A 372 -31.18 -14.12 -8.82
CA LEU A 372 -31.02 -14.12 -7.36
C LEU A 372 -32.03 -15.03 -6.65
N SER A 373 -33.21 -15.25 -7.23
CA SER A 373 -34.20 -16.19 -6.69
C SER A 373 -33.87 -17.67 -6.94
N GLN A 374 -32.95 -17.96 -7.88
CA GLN A 374 -32.69 -19.31 -8.38
C GLN A 374 -31.25 -19.79 -8.17
N SER A 375 -30.32 -18.87 -7.91
CA SER A 375 -28.88 -19.12 -7.91
C SER A 375 -28.20 -18.55 -6.67
N ILE A 376 -26.96 -19.00 -6.44
CA ILE A 376 -26.10 -18.45 -5.39
C ILE A 376 -25.58 -17.05 -5.74
N SER A 377 -25.19 -16.29 -4.72
CA SER A 377 -24.76 -14.89 -4.86
C SER A 377 -23.64 -14.67 -5.87
N ILE A 378 -22.66 -15.59 -5.95
CA ILE A 378 -21.56 -15.47 -6.92
C ILE A 378 -22.07 -15.55 -8.37
N SER A 379 -23.04 -16.40 -8.67
CA SER A 379 -23.64 -16.51 -10.00
C SER A 379 -24.42 -15.25 -10.38
N VAL A 380 -25.03 -14.57 -9.39
CA VAL A 380 -25.68 -13.27 -9.62
C VAL A 380 -24.64 -12.21 -9.96
N ILE A 381 -23.50 -12.17 -9.26
CA ILE A 381 -22.42 -11.22 -9.54
C ILE A 381 -21.84 -11.46 -10.95
N GLU A 382 -21.55 -12.71 -11.31
CA GLU A 382 -21.07 -13.08 -12.64
C GLU A 382 -22.10 -12.74 -13.74
N ASN A 383 -23.39 -12.95 -13.48
CA ASN A 383 -24.46 -12.55 -14.40
C ASN A 383 -24.52 -11.02 -14.57
N VAL A 384 -24.46 -10.25 -13.49
CA VAL A 384 -24.44 -8.79 -13.57
C VAL A 384 -23.24 -8.30 -14.40
N ILE A 385 -22.05 -8.85 -14.20
CA ILE A 385 -20.85 -8.45 -14.95
C ILE A 385 -20.97 -8.81 -16.44
N SER A 386 -21.48 -10.00 -16.76
CA SER A 386 -21.59 -10.45 -18.16
C SER A 386 -22.69 -9.75 -18.95
N THR A 387 -23.83 -9.41 -18.33
CA THR A 387 -25.01 -8.89 -19.05
C THR A 387 -25.25 -7.39 -18.90
N SER A 388 -24.55 -6.69 -17.99
CA SER A 388 -24.69 -5.23 -17.84
C SER A 388 -24.06 -4.41 -18.97
N GLY A 389 -23.19 -5.01 -19.79
CA GLY A 389 -22.35 -4.28 -20.74
C GLY A 389 -21.10 -3.65 -20.11
N ILE A 390 -20.87 -3.84 -18.80
CA ILE A 390 -19.70 -3.29 -18.09
C ILE A 390 -18.39 -3.77 -18.72
N ILE A 391 -18.28 -5.04 -19.12
CA ILE A 391 -17.08 -5.58 -19.76
C ILE A 391 -16.82 -4.87 -21.10
N GLU A 392 -17.82 -4.73 -21.96
CA GLU A 392 -17.65 -4.04 -23.25
C GLU A 392 -17.21 -2.58 -23.05
N TYR A 393 -17.77 -1.89 -22.06
CA TYR A 393 -17.36 -0.55 -21.69
C TYR A 393 -15.92 -0.49 -21.17
N VAL A 394 -15.54 -1.40 -20.27
CA VAL A 394 -14.17 -1.49 -19.75
C VAL A 394 -13.20 -1.76 -20.90
N LEU A 395 -13.54 -2.63 -21.85
CA LEU A 395 -12.69 -2.96 -22.98
C LEU A 395 -12.47 -1.80 -23.96
N LYS A 396 -13.42 -0.85 -24.03
CA LYS A 396 -13.27 0.39 -24.79
C LYS A 396 -12.52 1.47 -24.01
N SER A 397 -12.32 1.30 -22.71
CA SER A 397 -11.55 2.23 -21.86
C SER A 397 -10.06 2.08 -22.09
N GLU A 398 -9.32 3.19 -22.03
CA GLU A 398 -7.85 3.16 -22.08
C GLU A 398 -7.23 2.50 -20.83
N GLU A 399 -7.98 2.41 -19.72
CA GLU A 399 -7.57 1.67 -18.52
C GLU A 399 -8.12 0.23 -18.49
N SER A 400 -8.46 -0.35 -19.65
CA SER A 400 -9.07 -1.69 -19.76
C SER A 400 -8.37 -2.75 -18.90
N ALA A 401 -7.04 -2.85 -18.97
CA ALA A 401 -6.27 -3.81 -18.18
C ALA A 401 -6.44 -3.61 -16.67
N TRP A 402 -6.42 -2.35 -16.20
CA TRP A 402 -6.59 -2.02 -14.79
C TRP A 402 -8.01 -2.33 -14.32
N GLN A 403 -9.02 -1.84 -15.04
CA GLN A 403 -10.42 -2.03 -14.66
C GLN A 403 -10.82 -3.51 -14.71
N ILE A 404 -10.30 -4.30 -15.66
CA ILE A 404 -10.48 -5.75 -15.64
C ILE A 404 -9.79 -6.36 -14.42
N GLN A 405 -8.56 -5.95 -14.08
CA GLN A 405 -7.88 -6.45 -12.89
C GLN A 405 -8.70 -6.16 -11.62
N VAL A 406 -9.30 -4.97 -11.50
CA VAL A 406 -10.20 -4.61 -10.40
C VAL A 406 -11.42 -5.53 -10.34
N ILE A 407 -12.10 -5.76 -11.47
CA ILE A 407 -13.24 -6.66 -11.56
C ILE A 407 -12.84 -8.10 -11.18
N ASN A 408 -11.71 -8.58 -11.66
CA ASN A 408 -11.21 -9.92 -11.39
C ASN A 408 -10.86 -10.10 -9.91
N THR A 409 -10.12 -9.16 -9.32
CA THR A 409 -9.77 -9.22 -7.89
C THR A 409 -11.01 -9.15 -7.01
N PHE A 410 -12.04 -8.37 -7.38
CA PHE A 410 -13.33 -8.40 -6.69
C PHE A 410 -14.00 -9.78 -6.80
N LEU A 411 -14.02 -10.38 -8.00
CA LEU A 411 -14.62 -11.69 -8.23
C LEU A 411 -13.88 -12.82 -7.50
N GLU A 412 -12.55 -12.79 -7.46
CA GLU A 412 -11.73 -13.72 -6.67
C GLU A 412 -12.09 -13.62 -5.19
N TRP A 413 -12.18 -12.39 -4.66
CA TRP A 413 -12.62 -12.16 -3.29
C TRP A 413 -14.04 -12.71 -3.04
N ALA A 414 -14.98 -12.47 -3.96
CA ALA A 414 -16.35 -12.98 -3.83
C ALA A 414 -16.41 -14.52 -3.92
N LYS A 415 -15.56 -15.14 -4.75
CA LYS A 415 -15.40 -16.60 -4.84
C LYS A 415 -14.84 -17.17 -3.55
N ASP A 416 -13.83 -16.55 -2.96
CA ASP A 416 -13.26 -16.95 -1.67
C ASP A 416 -14.29 -16.88 -0.54
N GLU A 417 -15.08 -15.80 -0.48
CA GLU A 417 -16.18 -15.68 0.49
C GLU A 417 -17.27 -16.74 0.28
N ASN A 418 -17.63 -17.02 -0.98
CA ASN A 418 -18.57 -18.09 -1.30
C ASN A 418 -18.00 -19.49 -0.98
N MET A 419 -16.70 -19.73 -1.17
CA MET A 419 -16.06 -20.98 -0.77
C MET A 419 -16.08 -21.18 0.75
N ARG A 420 -15.89 -20.10 1.51
CA ARG A 420 -16.02 -20.11 2.98
C ARG A 420 -17.46 -20.33 3.43
N ARG A 421 -18.42 -19.76 2.72
CA ARG A 421 -19.87 -19.87 3.00
C ARG A 421 -20.66 -20.10 1.70
N PRO A 422 -20.85 -21.37 1.26
CA PRO A 422 -21.44 -21.71 -0.04
C PRO A 422 -22.85 -21.16 -0.33
N HIS A 423 -23.57 -20.76 0.71
CA HIS A 423 -24.92 -20.22 0.63
C HIS A 423 -25.03 -18.83 1.24
N ILE A 424 -23.95 -18.04 1.24
CA ILE A 424 -24.00 -16.65 1.71
C ILE A 424 -25.02 -15.84 0.90
N PRO A 425 -26.08 -15.30 1.52
CA PRO A 425 -27.04 -14.44 0.83
C PRO A 425 -26.37 -13.17 0.30
N LEU A 426 -26.85 -12.63 -0.83
CA LEU A 426 -26.23 -11.47 -1.47
C LEU A 426 -26.23 -10.25 -0.54
N ASP A 427 -27.29 -10.04 0.24
CA ASP A 427 -27.36 -8.94 1.19
C ASP A 427 -26.34 -9.05 2.33
N GLU A 428 -26.07 -10.25 2.82
CA GLU A 428 -25.04 -10.50 3.82
C GLU A 428 -23.63 -10.27 3.25
N LEU A 429 -23.38 -10.68 2.01
CA LEU A 429 -22.13 -10.41 1.30
C LEU A 429 -21.90 -8.90 1.10
N LEU A 430 -22.94 -8.17 0.66
CA LEU A 430 -22.87 -6.72 0.49
C LEU A 430 -22.70 -5.99 1.83
N HIS A 431 -23.33 -6.48 2.90
CA HIS A 431 -23.12 -5.94 4.25
C HIS A 431 -21.67 -6.14 4.72
N THR A 432 -21.06 -7.27 4.38
CA THR A 432 -19.63 -7.52 4.67
C THR A 432 -18.74 -6.48 4.00
N ILE A 433 -19.01 -6.12 2.75
CA ILE A 433 -18.29 -5.05 2.03
C ILE A 433 -18.44 -3.70 2.75
N LEU A 434 -19.66 -3.34 3.17
CA LEU A 434 -19.90 -2.10 3.91
C LEU A 434 -19.12 -2.08 5.24
N LEU A 435 -19.14 -3.19 5.98
CA LEU A 435 -18.39 -3.34 7.21
C LEU A 435 -16.88 -3.22 6.97
N MET A 436 -16.37 -3.77 5.87
CA MET A 436 -14.97 -3.61 5.46
C MET A 436 -14.63 -2.14 5.21
N GLN A 437 -15.47 -1.40 4.48
CA GLN A 437 -15.27 0.04 4.24
C GLN A 437 -15.28 0.85 5.55
N GLU A 438 -16.24 0.60 6.44
CA GLU A 438 -16.31 1.25 7.77
C GLU A 438 -15.10 0.94 8.64
N SER A 439 -14.64 -0.31 8.59
CA SER A 439 -13.49 -0.81 9.36
C SER A 439 -12.14 -0.51 8.69
N ARG A 440 -12.13 0.13 7.51
CA ARG A 440 -10.94 0.40 6.68
C ARG A 440 -10.15 -0.87 6.33
N ILE A 441 -10.85 -1.98 6.15
CA ILE A 441 -10.31 -3.23 5.62
C ILE A 441 -10.37 -3.12 4.10
N SER A 442 -9.22 -3.27 3.44
CA SER A 442 -9.11 -3.17 1.98
C SER A 442 -9.17 -4.54 1.32
N ILE A 443 -9.61 -4.57 0.07
CA ILE A 443 -9.28 -5.64 -0.87
C ILE A 443 -8.05 -5.13 -1.65
N PRO A 444 -6.83 -5.53 -1.25
CA PRO A 444 -5.61 -4.95 -1.81
C PRO A 444 -5.43 -5.42 -3.25
N ILE A 445 -5.15 -4.46 -4.13
CA ILE A 445 -4.79 -4.71 -5.52
C ILE A 445 -3.58 -3.85 -5.85
N HIS A 446 -2.59 -4.41 -6.53
CA HIS A 446 -1.42 -3.66 -6.96
C HIS A 446 -1.67 -3.13 -8.36
N ARG A 447 -1.77 -1.80 -8.49
CA ARG A 447 -1.71 -1.13 -9.78
C ARG A 447 -0.26 -1.17 -10.23
N LEU A 448 0.06 -2.17 -11.04
CA LEU A 448 1.35 -2.28 -11.70
C LEU A 448 1.28 -1.51 -13.01
N ILE A 449 1.69 -0.24 -12.95
CA ILE A 449 2.18 0.41 -14.16
C ILE A 449 3.61 -0.08 -14.26
N SER A 450 3.84 -1.15 -15.02
CA SER A 450 5.17 -1.72 -15.19
C SER A 450 5.54 -1.71 -16.66
N TYR A 451 6.54 -0.91 -16.98
CA TYR A 451 7.28 -1.00 -18.23
C TYR A 451 8.52 -1.85 -17.96
N LYS A 452 8.83 -2.80 -18.85
CA LYS A 452 10.01 -3.66 -18.70
C LYS A 452 11.30 -2.82 -18.51
N LYS A 453 11.33 -1.62 -19.11
CA LYS A 453 12.43 -0.65 -19.08
C LYS A 453 11.99 0.72 -18.53
N GLY A 454 11.41 0.78 -17.33
CA GLY A 454 10.89 2.02 -16.73
C GLY A 454 11.61 2.48 -15.47
N VAL A 455 11.48 3.78 -15.15
CA VAL A 455 12.02 4.41 -13.92
C VAL A 455 11.28 3.89 -12.70
N ASN A 456 11.99 3.44 -11.68
CA ASN A 456 11.38 2.77 -10.54
C ASN A 456 10.99 3.77 -9.42
N PHE A 457 9.69 3.91 -9.15
CA PHE A 457 9.16 4.72 -8.05
C PHE A 457 8.81 3.82 -6.86
N MET A 458 9.41 4.06 -5.70
CA MET A 458 9.18 3.22 -4.53
C MET A 458 9.36 3.94 -3.20
N SER A 459 8.71 3.38 -2.17
CA SER A 459 9.00 3.80 -0.80
C SER A 459 10.37 3.28 -0.34
N ALA A 460 11.00 3.96 0.62
CA ALA A 460 12.26 3.51 1.21
C ALA A 460 12.15 2.09 1.79
N HIS A 461 11.02 1.72 2.42
CA HIS A 461 10.80 0.37 2.95
C HIS A 461 10.76 -0.68 1.84
N SER A 462 10.00 -0.41 0.77
CA SER A 462 9.89 -1.33 -0.38
C SER A 462 11.18 -1.43 -1.20
N SER A 463 12.15 -0.54 -0.98
CA SER A 463 13.45 -0.59 -1.66
C SER A 463 14.40 -1.62 -1.05
N LYS A 464 14.13 -2.12 0.18
CA LYS A 464 14.97 -3.11 0.85
C LYS A 464 15.10 -4.36 -0.03
N GLY A 465 16.34 -4.82 -0.20
CA GLY A 465 16.67 -5.95 -1.08
C GLY A 465 16.87 -5.60 -2.56
N LEU A 466 16.49 -4.39 -3.01
CA LEU A 466 16.69 -3.93 -4.38
C LEU A 466 17.99 -3.12 -4.53
N GLU A 467 18.40 -2.87 -5.77
CA GLU A 467 19.60 -2.10 -6.11
C GLU A 467 19.49 -1.44 -7.50
N PHE A 468 19.99 -0.21 -7.62
CA PHE A 468 19.85 0.62 -8.83
C PHE A 468 21.15 1.36 -9.10
N LYS A 469 21.47 1.61 -10.38
CA LYS A 469 22.67 2.36 -10.76
C LYS A 469 22.62 3.79 -10.21
N HIS A 470 21.48 4.44 -10.40
CA HIS A 470 21.23 5.81 -9.96
C HIS A 470 20.05 5.85 -9.00
N VAL A 471 20.22 6.49 -7.85
CA VAL A 471 19.15 6.69 -6.86
C VAL A 471 18.93 8.17 -6.61
N ILE A 472 17.67 8.60 -6.68
CA ILE A 472 17.22 9.93 -6.31
C ILE A 472 16.37 9.79 -5.04
N ILE A 473 16.83 10.36 -3.93
CA ILE A 473 16.06 10.43 -2.68
C ILE A 473 15.35 11.78 -2.64
N MET A 474 14.03 11.74 -2.46
CA MET A 474 13.18 12.93 -2.47
C MET A 474 12.76 13.40 -1.09
N ASP A 475 12.35 14.68 -1.04
CA ASP A 475 11.71 15.30 0.10
C ASP A 475 12.50 15.19 1.41
N ILE A 476 13.83 15.40 1.38
CA ILE A 476 14.72 15.26 2.55
C ILE A 476 14.51 16.42 3.55
N ARG A 477 13.34 16.45 4.16
CA ARG A 477 12.84 17.44 5.10
C ARG A 477 12.54 16.78 6.43
N LYS A 478 12.72 17.51 7.52
CA LYS A 478 12.52 17.02 8.89
C LYS A 478 11.15 16.36 9.05
N ARG A 479 10.08 17.02 8.63
CA ARG A 479 8.70 16.51 8.81
C ARG A 479 8.39 15.24 8.00
N MET A 480 9.22 14.92 7.00
CA MET A 480 9.00 13.81 6.08
C MET A 480 9.85 12.58 6.44
N TRP A 481 11.08 12.79 6.92
CA TRP A 481 12.03 11.72 7.23
C TRP A 481 12.31 11.52 8.72
N GLU A 482 11.94 12.47 9.59
CA GLU A 482 12.14 12.36 11.05
C GLU A 482 10.82 12.43 11.81
N GLY A 483 10.70 11.61 12.86
CA GLY A 483 9.69 11.79 13.89
C GLY A 483 8.26 11.62 13.38
N MET A 484 8.09 10.93 12.24
CA MET A 484 6.80 10.45 11.78
C MET A 484 6.39 9.26 12.64
N GLN A 485 5.99 9.53 13.88
CA GLN A 485 5.21 8.55 14.63
C GLN A 485 4.02 8.11 13.77
N GLY A 486 3.87 6.80 13.65
CA GLY A 486 2.74 6.06 14.22
C GLY A 486 1.49 6.86 14.57
N SER A 487 0.96 7.68 13.65
CA SER A 487 -0.34 8.36 13.82
C SER A 487 -1.50 7.38 14.03
N ASN A 488 -1.22 6.07 13.92
CA ASN A 488 -2.16 4.98 14.12
C ASN A 488 -1.88 4.10 15.35
N ILE A 489 -0.86 4.35 16.19
CA ILE A 489 -0.74 3.64 17.46
C ILE A 489 -1.79 4.23 18.42
N LYS A 490 -3.02 3.72 18.31
CA LYS A 490 -4.16 4.11 19.16
C LYS A 490 -3.92 3.81 20.64
N PHE A 491 -2.99 2.89 20.93
CA PHE A 491 -2.69 2.38 22.26
C PHE A 491 -1.19 2.46 22.54
N SER A 492 -0.77 3.48 23.29
CA SER A 492 0.64 3.66 23.67
C SER A 492 0.87 3.06 25.05
N LEU A 493 1.90 2.25 25.17
CA LEU A 493 2.31 1.70 26.45
C LEU A 493 2.97 2.78 27.32
N PRO A 494 2.87 2.67 28.66
CA PRO A 494 3.67 3.48 29.57
C PRO A 494 5.17 3.28 29.31
N PRO A 495 6.02 4.30 29.49
CA PRO A 495 7.48 4.19 29.31
C PRO A 495 8.18 3.26 30.30
N THR A 496 7.48 2.82 31.35
CA THR A 496 7.99 1.79 32.28
C THR A 496 7.86 0.38 31.70
N ILE A 497 7.00 0.21 30.68
CA ILE A 497 6.73 -1.07 30.02
C ILE A 497 7.37 -1.07 28.63
N SER A 498 7.30 0.05 27.90
CA SER A 498 8.02 0.22 26.64
C SER A 498 9.41 0.81 26.91
N ALA A 499 10.45 0.08 26.50
CA ALA A 499 11.84 0.53 26.52
C ALA A 499 12.15 1.56 25.41
N GLU A 500 11.16 1.99 24.63
CA GLU A 500 11.34 2.91 23.51
C GLU A 500 11.51 4.34 24.02
N SER A 501 12.77 4.77 24.11
CA SER A 501 13.10 6.19 24.23
C SER A 501 12.90 6.91 22.89
N GLN A 502 12.64 8.23 22.91
CA GLN A 502 12.61 9.06 21.69
C GLN A 502 13.90 8.94 20.85
N GLN A 503 15.01 8.55 21.49
CA GLN A 503 16.29 8.32 20.82
C GLN A 503 16.27 7.06 19.93
N GLY A 504 15.48 6.04 20.28
CA GLY A 504 15.30 4.85 19.44
C GLY A 504 14.55 5.15 18.14
N GLU A 505 13.58 6.08 18.17
CA GLU A 505 12.76 6.42 16.99
C GLU A 505 13.59 7.09 15.88
N ILE A 506 14.47 8.04 16.25
CA ILE A 506 15.32 8.71 15.26
C ILE A 506 16.38 7.75 14.69
N ASP A 507 16.87 6.82 15.50
CA ASP A 507 17.83 5.80 15.05
C ASP A 507 17.20 4.85 14.00
N ASP A 508 15.91 4.54 14.12
CA ASP A 508 15.17 3.75 13.13
C ASP A 508 14.91 4.53 11.83
N ASP A 509 14.58 5.82 11.94
CA ASP A 509 14.47 6.70 10.77
C ASP A 509 15.81 6.84 10.04
N ARG A 510 16.93 6.89 10.78
CA ARG A 510 18.29 6.84 10.21
C ARG A 510 18.56 5.50 9.52
N ARG A 511 18.22 4.35 10.13
CA ARG A 511 18.38 3.04 9.48
C ARG A 511 17.60 2.97 8.17
N LEU A 512 16.38 3.50 8.12
CA LEU A 512 15.62 3.52 6.87
C LEU A 512 16.28 4.42 5.81
N PHE A 513 16.77 5.59 6.21
CA PHE A 513 17.49 6.47 5.30
C PHE A 513 18.80 5.80 4.80
N TYR A 514 19.53 5.13 5.68
CA TYR A 514 20.72 4.32 5.34
C TYR A 514 20.37 3.22 4.32
N VAL A 515 19.26 2.50 4.52
CA VAL A 515 18.78 1.50 3.54
C VAL A 515 18.53 2.15 2.18
N ALA A 516 17.83 3.30 2.13
CA ALA A 516 17.55 4.02 0.88
C ALA A 516 18.83 4.45 0.15
N VAL A 517 19.83 4.96 0.88
CA VAL A 517 21.13 5.38 0.31
C VAL A 517 21.91 4.20 -0.23
N THR A 518 21.97 3.10 0.51
CA THR A 518 22.74 1.89 0.13
C THR A 518 22.12 1.11 -1.03
N ARG A 519 20.95 1.53 -1.56
CA ARG A 519 20.39 0.97 -2.80
C ARG A 519 21.15 1.44 -4.06
N ALA A 520 21.90 2.54 -3.95
CA ALA A 520 22.62 3.13 -5.08
C ALA A 520 23.92 2.38 -5.37
N LYS A 521 24.12 1.91 -6.60
CA LYS A 521 25.39 1.33 -7.03
C LYS A 521 26.41 2.42 -7.30
N ASP A 522 26.08 3.37 -8.19
CA ASP A 522 27.04 4.33 -8.75
C ASP A 522 26.87 5.74 -8.19
N THR A 523 25.65 6.30 -8.27
CA THR A 523 25.41 7.71 -7.92
C THR A 523 24.16 7.90 -7.10
N ILE A 524 24.19 8.91 -6.23
CA ILE A 524 23.04 9.30 -5.40
C ILE A 524 22.78 10.81 -5.51
N HIS A 525 21.51 11.18 -5.65
CA HIS A 525 21.04 12.56 -5.61
C HIS A 525 20.04 12.73 -4.46
N MET A 526 20.35 13.66 -3.57
CA MET A 526 19.57 13.98 -2.38
C MET A 526 18.86 15.31 -2.60
N THR A 527 17.53 15.27 -2.73
CA THR A 527 16.74 16.45 -3.13
C THR A 527 15.80 16.90 -2.01
N TYR A 528 15.65 18.21 -1.85
CA TYR A 528 14.66 18.79 -0.94
C TYR A 528 14.19 20.17 -1.41
N PRO A 529 12.93 20.55 -1.12
CA PRO A 529 12.46 21.90 -1.35
C PRO A 529 12.72 22.78 -0.12
N ALA A 530 13.12 24.04 -0.34
CA ALA A 530 13.37 25.03 0.71
C ALA A 530 12.07 25.57 1.34
N PHE A 531 11.00 25.67 0.55
CA PHE A 531 9.68 26.11 0.99
C PHE A 531 8.65 24.99 0.80
N ASN A 532 7.63 24.96 1.66
CA ASN A 532 6.48 24.07 1.48
C ASN A 532 5.41 24.69 0.58
N GLU A 533 4.33 23.96 0.32
CA GLU A 533 3.19 24.43 -0.51
C GLU A 533 2.50 25.68 0.04
N SER A 534 2.67 26.01 1.32
CA SER A 534 2.15 27.22 1.95
C SER A 534 3.17 28.37 1.96
N GLU A 535 4.24 28.27 1.16
CA GLU A 535 5.32 29.24 1.03
C GLU A 535 6.05 29.54 2.35
N LYS A 536 5.95 28.64 3.32
CA LYS A 536 6.73 28.72 4.56
C LYS A 536 8.01 27.94 4.38
N GLU A 537 9.11 28.54 4.82
CA GLU A 537 10.41 27.87 4.88
C GLU A 537 10.27 26.56 5.65
N ASP A 538 10.74 25.48 5.04
CA ASP A 538 10.68 24.14 5.61
C ASP A 538 12.08 23.72 6.06
N ILE A 539 12.13 22.95 7.13
CA ILE A 539 13.41 22.61 7.76
C ILE A 539 13.96 21.36 7.06
N PRO A 540 15.17 21.40 6.46
CA PRO A 540 15.79 20.22 5.89
C PRO A 540 16.04 19.18 6.99
N SER A 541 16.06 17.90 6.61
CA SER A 541 16.32 16.86 7.61
C SER A 541 17.74 16.98 8.17
N VAL A 542 17.89 16.68 9.46
CA VAL A 542 19.20 16.54 10.11
C VAL A 542 20.06 15.50 9.38
N PHE A 543 19.45 14.50 8.76
CA PHE A 543 20.16 13.48 7.99
C PHE A 543 20.96 14.07 6.83
N LEU A 544 20.48 15.16 6.23
CA LEU A 544 21.20 15.87 5.18
C LEU A 544 22.52 16.45 5.71
N HIS A 545 22.52 16.99 6.93
CA HIS A 545 23.71 17.53 7.59
C HIS A 545 24.66 16.43 8.07
N GLU A 546 24.12 15.32 8.58
CA GLU A 546 24.91 14.16 9.02
C GLU A 546 25.60 13.46 7.82
N PHE A 547 25.03 13.51 6.62
CA PHE A 547 25.63 12.97 5.40
C PHE A 547 26.69 13.87 4.77
N LYS A 548 26.49 15.19 4.79
CA LYS A 548 27.38 16.17 4.15
C LYS A 548 28.73 16.26 4.85
N HIS A 549 29.81 16.33 4.08
CA HIS A 549 31.04 16.96 4.52
C HIS A 549 30.89 18.49 4.56
N HIS A 550 31.71 19.17 5.37
CA HIS A 550 31.71 20.64 5.44
C HIS A 550 32.00 21.32 4.09
N ASP A 551 32.68 20.64 3.18
CA ASP A 551 33.06 21.16 1.85
C ASP A 551 32.04 20.78 0.75
N ASP A 552 30.99 20.01 1.07
CA ASP A 552 30.00 19.59 0.07
C ASP A 552 29.06 20.74 -0.30
N LEU A 553 29.00 21.04 -1.60
CA LEU A 553 28.19 22.13 -2.12
C LEU A 553 26.73 21.71 -2.31
N ILE A 554 25.83 22.55 -1.82
CA ILE A 554 24.41 22.48 -2.14
C ILE A 554 24.21 23.17 -3.48
N SER A 555 23.76 22.42 -4.48
CA SER A 555 23.37 22.99 -5.75
C SER A 555 21.94 23.49 -5.63
N SER A 556 21.75 24.80 -5.58
CA SER A 556 20.43 25.40 -5.73
C SER A 556 20.10 25.45 -7.21
N ILE A 557 19.05 24.74 -7.62
CA ILE A 557 18.57 24.74 -9.00
C ILE A 557 17.34 25.63 -9.06
N ASP A 558 17.45 26.74 -9.78
CA ASP A 558 16.33 27.59 -10.11
C ASP A 558 15.66 27.07 -11.39
N ILE A 559 14.37 26.75 -11.30
CA ILE A 559 13.58 26.28 -12.42
C ILE A 559 12.88 27.46 -13.05
N SER A 560 12.92 27.54 -14.38
CA SER A 560 12.34 28.67 -15.10
C SER A 560 10.83 28.77 -14.87
N ASN A 561 10.30 30.00 -14.84
CA ASN A 561 8.85 30.23 -14.73
C ASN A 561 8.07 29.55 -15.87
N GLU A 562 8.67 29.43 -17.06
CA GLU A 562 8.06 28.73 -18.20
C GLU A 562 7.87 27.23 -17.92
N GLU A 563 8.87 26.57 -17.32
CA GLU A 563 8.76 25.17 -16.90
C GLU A 563 7.72 24.99 -15.79
N VAL A 564 7.67 25.91 -14.82
CA VAL A 564 6.65 25.89 -13.75
C VAL A 564 5.24 26.04 -14.31
N VAL A 565 5.04 26.95 -15.27
CA VAL A 565 3.75 27.13 -15.96
C VAL A 565 3.40 25.88 -16.77
N SER A 566 4.37 25.27 -17.46
CA SER A 566 4.17 24.04 -18.22
C SER A 566 3.76 22.87 -17.31
N TYR A 567 4.49 22.65 -16.22
CA TYR A 567 4.15 21.65 -15.19
C TYR A 567 2.75 21.89 -14.64
N THR A 568 2.45 23.11 -14.22
CA THR A 568 1.17 23.46 -13.60
C THR A 568 0.02 23.25 -14.58
N SER A 569 0.23 23.63 -15.84
CA SER A 569 -0.73 23.38 -16.92
C SER A 569 -0.94 21.89 -17.14
N GLN A 570 0.12 21.08 -17.17
CA GLN A 570 0.00 19.62 -17.32
C GLN A 570 -0.74 18.98 -16.12
N ILE A 571 -0.45 19.39 -14.89
CA ILE A 571 -1.08 18.85 -13.68
C ILE A 571 -2.53 19.32 -13.52
N ILE A 572 -2.90 20.52 -13.97
CA ILE A 572 -4.28 21.06 -13.94
C ILE A 572 -5.11 20.53 -15.11
N LEU A 573 -4.56 20.57 -16.33
CA LEU A 573 -5.21 20.10 -17.56
C LEU A 573 -5.24 18.58 -17.65
N SER A 574 -4.67 17.88 -16.67
CA SER A 574 -4.87 16.46 -16.54
C SER A 574 -6.37 16.16 -16.40
N GLN A 575 -6.99 15.87 -17.52
CA GLN A 575 -7.94 14.78 -17.54
C GLN A 575 -7.15 13.49 -17.21
N PRO A 576 -7.80 12.43 -16.74
CA PRO A 576 -7.18 11.12 -16.80
C PRO A 576 -6.90 10.80 -18.28
N ASP A 577 -5.74 11.23 -18.80
CA ASP A 577 -5.19 10.89 -20.11
C ASP A 577 -4.15 9.79 -19.85
N ILE A 578 -4.43 8.51 -20.10
CA ILE A 578 -4.47 7.85 -21.42
C ILE A 578 -3.06 7.66 -21.96
N SER A 579 -2.54 6.45 -21.78
CA SER A 579 -1.44 5.87 -22.57
C SER A 579 -2.00 4.77 -23.46
N PRO A 580 -1.40 4.52 -24.63
CA PRO A 580 -2.11 3.97 -25.77
C PRO A 580 -2.43 2.48 -25.62
N ILE A 581 -3.62 2.13 -26.12
CA ILE A 581 -3.96 0.94 -26.91
C ILE A 581 -3.05 -0.25 -26.63
N ILE A 582 -3.54 -1.19 -25.81
CA ILE A 582 -2.98 -2.53 -25.63
C ILE A 582 -1.52 -2.46 -25.18
N ASN A 583 -1.28 -2.58 -23.86
CA ASN A 583 0.06 -2.70 -23.32
C ASN A 583 0.69 -4.03 -23.77
N HIS A 584 1.33 -4.01 -24.94
CA HIS A 584 2.07 -5.14 -25.51
C HIS A 584 3.14 -5.65 -24.54
N ASP A 585 3.75 -4.78 -23.71
CA ASP A 585 4.74 -5.20 -22.72
C ASP A 585 4.13 -6.04 -21.58
N LEU A 586 2.91 -5.70 -21.13
CA LEU A 586 2.19 -6.49 -20.12
C LEU A 586 1.77 -7.86 -20.67
N ILE A 587 1.36 -7.88 -21.94
CA ILE A 587 1.04 -9.12 -22.67
C ILE A 587 2.30 -9.97 -22.83
N ASP A 588 3.42 -9.36 -23.25
CA ASP A 588 4.70 -10.01 -23.43
C ASP A 588 5.21 -10.60 -22.12
N GLN A 589 5.09 -9.88 -20.98
CA GLN A 589 5.40 -10.41 -19.66
C GLN A 589 4.55 -11.63 -19.29
N LYS A 590 3.23 -11.56 -19.49
CA LYS A 590 2.35 -12.71 -19.22
C LYS A 590 2.67 -13.89 -20.13
N LEU A 591 3.06 -13.64 -21.39
CA LEU A 591 3.44 -14.65 -22.36
C LEU A 591 4.84 -15.23 -22.14
N GLU A 592 5.77 -14.50 -21.51
CA GLU A 592 7.19 -14.90 -21.35
C GLU A 592 7.34 -16.22 -20.61
N ASN A 593 6.45 -16.50 -19.64
CA ASN A 593 6.38 -17.77 -18.91
C ASN A 593 5.10 -18.57 -19.20
N PHE A 594 4.27 -18.13 -20.16
CA PHE A 594 3.01 -18.79 -20.47
C PHE A 594 3.26 -20.12 -21.19
N ARG A 595 2.85 -21.22 -20.57
CA ARG A 595 2.86 -22.53 -21.22
C ARG A 595 1.50 -22.81 -21.82
N LEU A 596 1.46 -22.95 -23.14
CA LEU A 596 0.27 -23.35 -23.89
C LEU A 596 -0.24 -24.71 -23.40
N SER A 597 -1.34 -24.71 -22.65
CA SER A 597 -2.08 -25.93 -22.32
C SER A 597 -2.98 -26.35 -23.49
N PRO A 598 -3.38 -27.63 -23.58
CA PRO A 598 -4.37 -28.08 -24.59
C PRO A 598 -5.67 -27.25 -24.54
N SER A 599 -6.12 -26.86 -23.35
CA SER A 599 -7.32 -26.04 -23.14
C SER A 599 -7.14 -24.61 -23.63
N SER A 600 -5.97 -24.02 -23.38
CA SER A 600 -5.64 -22.67 -23.83
C SER A 600 -5.49 -22.61 -25.36
N LEU A 601 -4.92 -23.65 -25.96
CA LEU A 601 -4.81 -23.79 -27.41
C LEU A 601 -6.19 -23.95 -28.07
N ASP A 602 -7.06 -24.81 -27.52
CA ASP A 602 -8.41 -25.03 -28.04
C ASP A 602 -9.23 -23.73 -28.00
N LYS A 603 -9.11 -22.95 -26.92
CA LYS A 603 -9.73 -21.62 -26.80
C LYS A 603 -9.21 -20.64 -27.85
N TYR A 604 -7.91 -20.62 -28.11
CA TYR A 604 -7.31 -19.77 -29.15
C TYR A 604 -7.79 -20.14 -30.55
N LEU A 605 -7.81 -21.45 -30.86
CA LEU A 605 -8.28 -21.96 -32.16
C LEU A 605 -9.77 -21.71 -32.37
N ARG A 606 -10.56 -21.72 -31.29
CA ARG A 606 -12.00 -21.41 -31.33
C ARG A 606 -12.25 -19.92 -31.52
N CYS A 607 -11.55 -19.06 -30.77
CA CYS A 607 -11.62 -17.62 -30.87
C CYS A 607 -10.37 -16.96 -30.25
N PRO A 608 -9.50 -16.31 -31.06
CA PRO A 608 -8.31 -15.62 -30.55
C PRO A 608 -8.62 -14.51 -29.53
N LEU A 609 -9.77 -13.84 -29.69
CA LEU A 609 -10.26 -12.83 -28.74
C LEU A 609 -10.64 -13.45 -27.40
N THR A 610 -11.30 -14.61 -27.39
CA THR A 610 -11.65 -15.33 -26.15
C THR A 610 -10.39 -15.80 -25.41
N PHE A 611 -9.40 -16.33 -26.13
CA PHE A 611 -8.11 -16.65 -25.53
C PHE A 611 -7.43 -15.42 -24.92
N TYR A 612 -7.40 -14.31 -25.67
CA TYR A 612 -6.83 -13.06 -25.18
C TYR A 612 -7.52 -12.63 -23.88
N PHE A 613 -8.85 -12.59 -23.84
CA PHE A 613 -9.56 -12.15 -22.66
C PHE A 613 -9.47 -13.12 -21.49
N GLU A 614 -9.59 -14.43 -21.70
CA GLU A 614 -9.64 -15.40 -20.58
C GLU A 614 -8.25 -15.85 -20.09
N GLN A 615 -7.26 -15.94 -20.98
CA GLN A 615 -5.95 -16.50 -20.64
C GLN A 615 -4.90 -15.40 -20.43
N ILE A 616 -5.00 -14.29 -21.17
CA ILE A 616 -4.05 -13.18 -21.04
C ILE A 616 -4.59 -12.12 -20.09
N VAL A 617 -5.80 -11.61 -20.32
CA VAL A 617 -6.41 -10.57 -19.47
C VAL A 617 -7.14 -11.18 -18.25
N SER A 618 -7.39 -12.50 -18.26
CA SER A 618 -8.05 -13.25 -17.18
C SER A 618 -9.50 -12.80 -16.87
N VAL A 619 -10.21 -12.25 -17.86
CA VAL A 619 -11.64 -11.93 -17.78
C VAL A 619 -12.45 -13.21 -17.54
N PRO A 620 -13.24 -13.30 -16.47
CA PRO A 620 -14.13 -14.43 -16.24
C PRO A 620 -15.33 -14.35 -17.17
N MET A 621 -15.62 -15.47 -17.83
CA MET A 621 -16.85 -15.72 -18.57
C MET A 621 -17.58 -16.89 -17.89
N SER A 622 -18.91 -16.86 -17.89
CA SER A 622 -19.72 -18.01 -17.51
C SER A 622 -19.52 -19.15 -18.52
N ASP A 623 -19.21 -20.35 -18.02
CA ASP A 623 -19.18 -21.59 -18.81
C ASP A 623 -20.56 -21.93 -19.41
#